data_AF-A0A136JY33-F1
#
_entry.id   AF-A0A136JY33-F1
#
_cell.length_a   1.000
_cell.length_b   1.000
_cell.length_c   1.000
_cell.angle_alpha   90.00
_cell.angle_beta   90.00
_cell.angle_gamma   90.00
#
_symmetry.space_group_name_H-M   'P 1'
#
loop_
_entity.id
_entity.type
_entity.pdbx_description
1 polymer ?
#
loop_
_entity_poly.entity_id
_entity_poly.type
_entity_poly.pdbx_seq_one_letter_code
_entity_poly.pdbx_strand_id
1 'polypeptide(L)'
;MGPSGTPCYTPVELYHASASVPERTQMPFPITHITLGAWIFCWTLAPGLVPSALTATRMNGVDVFARFTQHIERQTEIDKRAFAVASKCMTWFYKQLRERPAPPAMQRIAWSDAPIIHAADQPQDESAECRALYPGGLEAVRTDFQRTQSFLSLSLTFYEFALVGDGDDNSLYSTRELQDLLLALSLSVEPSLDSETHLRLLTSRFDMLHEARGMEALMAGMNKLYDQGYRVTPADKAHLNRVME
;
A
#
# COMPACT_ATOMS: atom_id res chain seq x y z
N MET A 1 26.44 47.25 22.27
CA MET A 1 27.69 47.12 21.49
C MET A 1 28.41 45.87 21.95
N GLY A 2 28.55 44.88 21.07
CA GLY A 2 29.22 43.58 21.27
C GLY A 2 28.33 42.43 21.80
N PRO A 3 28.52 41.18 21.33
CA PRO A 3 28.71 40.78 19.93
C PRO A 3 27.81 39.61 19.46
N SER A 4 27.84 39.47 18.14
CA SER A 4 27.44 38.37 17.26
C SER A 4 27.59 36.94 17.81
N GLY A 5 26.59 36.10 17.57
CA GLY A 5 26.64 34.64 17.72
C GLY A 5 25.85 33.96 16.61
N THR A 6 26.56 33.55 15.55
CA THR A 6 26.13 32.57 14.55
C THR A 6 26.07 31.17 15.17
N PRO A 7 25.07 30.33 14.87
CA PRO A 7 25.23 28.90 15.00
C PRO A 7 25.69 28.29 13.67
N CYS A 8 26.85 27.63 13.74
CA CYS A 8 27.39 26.76 12.71
C CYS A 8 26.52 25.51 12.55
N TYR A 9 26.29 25.12 11.30
CA TYR A 9 25.87 23.79 10.90
C TYR A 9 26.96 22.76 11.24
N THR A 10 26.57 21.63 11.83
CA THR A 10 27.35 20.39 11.79
C THR A 10 26.49 19.28 11.16
N PRO A 11 27.06 18.46 10.26
CA PRO A 11 26.39 17.29 9.72
C PRO A 11 26.51 16.12 10.71
N VAL A 12 25.40 15.41 10.96
CA VAL A 12 25.43 14.15 11.71
C VAL A 12 25.86 13.04 10.75
N GLU A 13 26.99 12.43 11.09
CA GLU A 13 27.60 11.29 10.44
C GLU A 13 26.71 10.05 10.41
N LEU A 14 26.79 9.33 9.29
CA LEU A 14 26.42 7.93 9.16
C LEU A 14 27.21 7.08 10.17
N TYR A 15 26.50 6.39 11.06
CA TYR A 15 27.06 5.22 11.74
C TYR A 15 26.61 3.94 11.03
N HIS A 16 27.53 3.39 10.24
CA HIS A 16 27.59 1.97 9.94
C HIS A 16 28.02 1.22 11.21
N ALA A 17 27.17 0.35 11.73
CA ALA A 17 27.56 -0.65 12.72
C ALA A 17 27.37 -2.04 12.10
N SER A 18 28.46 -2.55 11.54
CA SER A 18 28.61 -3.96 11.15
C SER A 18 28.67 -4.82 12.41
N ALA A 19 27.63 -5.61 12.65
CA ALA A 19 27.65 -6.64 13.69
C ALA A 19 28.22 -7.94 13.12
N SER A 20 29.37 -8.33 13.66
CA SER A 20 30.01 -9.63 13.52
C SER A 20 29.18 -10.73 14.16
N VAL A 21 28.99 -11.84 13.44
CA VAL A 21 28.47 -13.11 13.99
C VAL A 21 29.60 -14.13 13.98
N PRO A 22 29.91 -14.80 15.11
CA PRO A 22 30.87 -15.89 15.14
C PRO A 22 30.21 -17.23 14.80
N GLU A 23 30.84 -17.93 13.86
CA GLU A 23 31.24 -19.35 13.89
C GLU A 23 30.29 -20.37 14.56
N ARG A 24 29.68 -21.23 13.73
CA ARG A 24 29.54 -22.64 14.11
C ARG A 24 29.73 -23.56 12.91
N THR A 25 30.92 -24.15 12.89
CA THR A 25 31.40 -25.30 12.15
C THR A 25 30.48 -26.51 12.34
N GLN A 26 29.94 -27.08 11.25
CA GLN A 26 29.54 -28.49 11.25
C GLN A 26 29.62 -29.08 9.84
N MET A 27 30.53 -30.04 9.69
CA MET A 27 30.68 -31.00 8.59
C MET A 27 30.70 -32.41 9.23
N PRO A 28 30.72 -33.53 8.49
CA PRO A 28 29.59 -34.17 7.79
C PRO A 28 29.40 -35.67 8.18
N PHE A 29 28.51 -36.37 7.45
CA PHE A 29 28.36 -37.85 7.28
C PHE A 29 27.56 -38.67 8.30
N PRO A 30 27.05 -39.90 7.98
CA PRO A 30 26.87 -40.56 6.66
C PRO A 30 25.49 -41.21 6.41
N ILE A 31 25.36 -41.67 5.16
CA ILE A 31 24.42 -42.59 4.52
C ILE A 31 24.18 -43.89 5.31
N THR A 32 22.93 -44.38 5.35
CA THR A 32 22.62 -45.82 5.41
C THR A 32 21.44 -46.17 4.51
N HIS A 33 21.71 -47.07 3.57
CA HIS A 33 20.73 -47.82 2.77
C HIS A 33 20.15 -48.97 3.60
N ILE A 34 18.83 -49.17 3.60
CA ILE A 34 18.21 -50.45 3.97
C ILE A 34 17.10 -50.83 2.96
N THR A 35 17.42 -51.92 2.28
CA THR A 35 16.71 -52.94 1.49
C THR A 35 15.18 -52.99 1.34
N LEU A 36 14.81 -53.33 0.09
CA LEU A 36 13.70 -54.15 -0.40
C LEU A 36 12.96 -55.02 0.64
N GLY A 37 11.63 -54.96 0.59
CA GLY A 37 10.71 -55.98 1.14
C GLY A 37 9.38 -55.94 0.42
N ALA A 38 9.27 -56.70 -0.66
CA ALA A 38 8.01 -56.95 -1.35
C ALA A 38 7.12 -57.87 -0.49
N TRP A 39 5.91 -57.42 -0.15
CA TRP A 39 4.82 -58.28 0.27
C TRP A 39 3.54 -57.90 -0.47
N ILE A 40 3.19 -58.77 -1.41
CA ILE A 40 1.86 -58.93 -1.97
C ILE A 40 0.97 -59.40 -0.81
N PHE A 41 -0.17 -58.74 -0.53
CA PHE A 41 -1.38 -59.45 -0.10
C PHE A 41 -2.65 -58.59 -0.25
N CYS A 42 -3.58 -59.16 -1.04
CA CYS A 42 -5.02 -59.17 -0.86
C CYS A 42 -5.86 -57.90 -1.01
N TRP A 43 -6.65 -57.93 -2.09
CA TRP A 43 -7.86 -57.17 -2.30
C TRP A 43 -8.85 -57.33 -1.15
N THR A 44 -9.34 -56.22 -0.60
CA THR A 44 -10.68 -56.15 0.00
C THR A 44 -11.39 -54.90 -0.51
N LEU A 45 -12.60 -55.10 -1.03
CA LEU A 45 -13.52 -54.06 -1.45
C LEU A 45 -13.91 -53.21 -0.23
N ALA A 46 -13.39 -51.98 -0.16
CA ALA A 46 -13.93 -50.95 0.71
C ALA A 46 -14.99 -50.16 -0.11
N PRO A 47 -16.26 -50.08 0.33
CA PRO A 47 -17.17 -49.09 -0.22
C PRO A 47 -16.59 -47.71 0.10
N GLY A 48 -16.47 -46.87 -0.92
CA GLY A 48 -15.98 -45.51 -0.79
C GLY A 48 -16.80 -44.74 0.24
N LEU A 49 -16.22 -44.54 1.42
CA LEU A 49 -16.59 -43.44 2.30
C LEU A 49 -16.14 -42.17 1.58
N VAL A 50 -17.09 -41.57 0.86
CA VAL A 50 -17.02 -40.18 0.43
C VAL A 50 -16.67 -39.36 1.67
N PRO A 51 -15.60 -38.55 1.65
CA PRO A 51 -15.39 -37.58 2.70
C PRO A 51 -16.63 -36.70 2.71
N SER A 52 -17.40 -36.76 3.80
CA SER A 52 -18.38 -35.72 4.10
C SER A 52 -17.61 -34.42 4.09
N ALA A 53 -17.68 -33.70 2.98
CA ALA A 53 -17.38 -32.29 2.97
C ALA A 53 -18.30 -31.71 4.05
N LEU A 54 -17.69 -31.37 5.20
CA LEU A 54 -18.22 -30.36 6.08
C LEU A 54 -18.40 -29.14 5.18
N THR A 55 -19.59 -29.04 4.62
CA THR A 55 -20.13 -27.80 4.11
C THR A 55 -20.12 -26.92 5.35
N ALA A 56 -19.07 -26.11 5.49
CA ALA A 56 -19.07 -24.99 6.40
C ALA A 56 -20.37 -24.27 6.09
N THR A 57 -21.32 -24.39 7.01
CA THR A 57 -22.59 -23.71 6.93
C THR A 57 -22.22 -22.25 6.82
N ARG A 58 -22.25 -21.69 5.60
CA ARG A 58 -22.34 -20.26 5.37
C ARG A 58 -23.67 -19.87 6.02
N MET A 59 -23.63 -19.64 7.32
CA MET A 59 -24.68 -18.92 8.00
C MET A 59 -24.77 -17.59 7.26
N ASN A 60 -26.00 -17.11 7.02
CA ASN A 60 -26.32 -15.87 6.32
C ASN A 60 -25.81 -14.60 7.07
N GLY A 61 -24.57 -14.60 7.53
CA GLY A 61 -23.88 -13.51 8.17
C GLY A 61 -23.01 -12.77 7.18
N VAL A 62 -22.85 -11.47 7.42
CA VAL A 62 -21.94 -10.63 6.68
C VAL A 62 -20.50 -11.10 6.94
N ASP A 63 -19.80 -11.45 5.87
CA ASP A 63 -18.34 -11.67 5.90
C ASP A 63 -17.65 -10.32 6.08
N VAL A 64 -17.26 -10.02 7.32
CA VAL A 64 -16.69 -8.72 7.70
C VAL A 64 -15.34 -8.52 7.03
N PHE A 65 -14.47 -9.55 7.03
CA PHE A 65 -13.14 -9.48 6.42
C PHE A 65 -13.26 -9.15 4.94
N ALA A 66 -14.02 -9.94 4.19
CA ALA A 66 -14.12 -9.78 2.74
C ALA A 66 -14.72 -8.42 2.34
N ARG A 67 -15.77 -7.96 3.05
CA ARG A 67 -16.41 -6.68 2.72
C ARG A 67 -15.57 -5.49 3.17
N PHE A 68 -14.83 -5.61 4.27
CA PHE A 68 -13.96 -4.54 4.74
C PHE A 68 -12.74 -4.36 3.85
N THR A 69 -12.03 -5.45 3.54
CA THR A 69 -10.88 -5.42 2.61
C THR A 69 -11.30 -4.94 1.23
N GLN A 70 -12.44 -5.39 0.70
CA GLN A 70 -13.01 -4.87 -0.56
C GLN A 70 -13.36 -3.37 -0.51
N HIS A 71 -13.77 -2.84 0.64
CA HIS A 71 -14.01 -1.40 0.79
C HIS A 71 -12.72 -0.61 0.66
N ILE A 72 -11.67 -1.05 1.35
CA ILE A 72 -10.36 -0.42 1.30
C ILE A 72 -9.75 -0.52 -0.11
N GLU A 73 -9.80 -1.69 -0.75
CA GLU A 73 -9.31 -1.90 -2.13
C GLU A 73 -9.95 -0.93 -3.12
N ARG A 74 -11.28 -0.74 -3.04
CA ARG A 74 -11.99 0.21 -3.90
C ARG A 74 -11.48 1.63 -3.71
N GLN A 75 -11.18 2.03 -2.47
CA GLN A 75 -10.60 3.35 -2.22
C GLN A 75 -9.15 3.44 -2.69
N THR A 76 -8.35 2.38 -2.50
CA THR A 76 -6.98 2.30 -3.03
C THR A 76 -6.95 2.49 -4.55
N GLU A 77 -7.88 1.89 -5.28
CA GLU A 77 -7.99 2.08 -6.75
C GLU A 77 -8.34 3.53 -7.14
N ILE A 78 -9.18 4.20 -6.35
CA ILE A 78 -9.47 5.63 -6.56
C ILE A 78 -8.21 6.46 -6.32
N ASP A 79 -7.49 6.20 -5.23
CA ASP A 79 -6.29 6.93 -4.85
C ASP A 79 -5.14 6.70 -5.83
N LYS A 80 -4.97 5.48 -6.34
CA LYS A 80 -4.01 5.15 -7.42
C LYS A 80 -4.26 5.99 -8.65
N ARG A 81 -5.51 6.08 -9.10
CA ARG A 81 -5.88 6.87 -10.29
C ARG A 81 -5.60 8.35 -10.06
N ALA A 82 -5.98 8.89 -8.90
CA ALA A 82 -5.70 10.27 -8.54
C ALA A 82 -4.19 10.56 -8.53
N PHE A 83 -3.41 9.69 -7.90
CA PHE A 83 -1.95 9.77 -7.88
C PHE A 83 -1.34 9.69 -9.29
N ALA A 84 -1.81 8.77 -10.14
CA ALA A 84 -1.32 8.62 -11.51
C ALA A 84 -1.55 9.89 -12.34
N VAL A 85 -2.74 10.50 -12.22
CA VAL A 85 -3.06 11.78 -12.88
C VAL A 85 -2.14 12.90 -12.40
N ALA A 86 -1.99 13.06 -11.08
CA ALA A 86 -1.10 14.08 -10.51
C ALA A 86 0.37 13.87 -10.92
N SER A 87 0.84 12.62 -10.92
CA SER A 87 2.19 12.23 -11.33
C SER A 87 2.46 12.51 -12.82
N LYS A 88 1.51 12.15 -13.69
CA LYS A 88 1.54 12.45 -15.14
C LYS A 88 1.68 13.96 -15.35
N CYS A 89 0.78 14.75 -14.76
CA CYS A 89 0.77 16.19 -14.98
C CYS A 89 1.97 16.90 -14.33
N MET A 90 2.45 16.43 -13.18
CA MET A 90 3.69 16.91 -12.57
C MET A 90 4.86 16.76 -13.55
N THR A 91 5.01 15.57 -14.13
CA THR A 91 6.06 15.27 -15.10
C THR A 91 5.96 16.17 -16.32
N TRP A 92 4.73 16.39 -16.82
CA TRP A 92 4.47 17.29 -17.93
C TRP A 92 4.89 18.74 -17.63
N PHE A 93 4.47 19.31 -16.50
CA PHE A 93 4.84 20.69 -16.13
C PHE A 93 6.36 20.86 -15.95
N TYR A 94 7.06 19.84 -15.43
CA TYR A 94 8.52 19.87 -15.35
C TYR A 94 9.21 19.83 -16.72
N LYS A 95 8.70 19.05 -17.68
CA LYS A 95 9.19 19.06 -19.06
C LYS A 95 9.01 20.44 -19.68
N GLN A 96 7.84 21.04 -19.50
CA GLN A 96 7.54 22.39 -20.02
C GLN A 96 8.47 23.48 -19.46
N LEU A 97 8.89 23.37 -18.19
CA LEU A 97 9.87 24.30 -17.60
C LEU A 97 11.25 24.18 -18.25
N ARG A 98 11.67 22.96 -18.61
CA ARG A 98 12.96 22.69 -19.25
C ARG A 98 12.97 23.10 -20.72
N GLU A 99 11.82 23.00 -21.38
CA GLU A 99 11.62 23.35 -22.80
C GLU A 99 11.29 24.83 -23.01
N ARG A 100 11.45 25.70 -22.00
CA ARG A 100 11.18 27.14 -22.15
C ARG A 100 11.91 27.67 -23.40
N PRO A 101 11.17 28.23 -24.37
CA PRO A 101 11.75 28.65 -25.64
C PRO A 101 12.83 29.70 -25.38
N ALA A 102 13.90 29.66 -26.19
CA ALA A 102 14.94 30.67 -26.17
C ALA A 102 14.31 32.07 -26.21
N PRO A 103 14.87 33.07 -25.47
CA PRO A 103 14.36 34.43 -25.53
C PRO A 103 14.22 34.85 -26.99
N PRO A 104 13.12 35.52 -27.38
CA PRO A 104 12.93 35.93 -28.77
C PRO A 104 14.19 36.71 -29.19
N ALA A 105 14.83 36.26 -30.26
CA ALA A 105 15.97 36.95 -30.82
C ALA A 105 15.55 38.42 -31.01
N MET A 106 16.24 39.34 -30.32
CA MET A 106 15.99 40.77 -30.46
C MET A 106 15.95 41.09 -31.96
N GLN A 107 14.77 41.46 -32.47
CA GLN A 107 14.55 41.75 -33.88
C GLN A 107 15.47 42.90 -34.30
N ARG A 108 16.59 42.56 -34.93
CA ARG A 108 17.18 43.46 -35.92
C ARG A 108 16.35 43.30 -37.17
N ILE A 109 15.73 44.40 -37.60
CA ILE A 109 14.96 44.48 -38.83
C ILE A 109 15.85 44.00 -39.98
N ALA A 110 15.53 42.85 -40.55
CA ALA A 110 16.06 42.38 -41.83
C ALA A 110 14.94 41.66 -42.57
N TRP A 111 14.66 42.13 -43.77
CA TRP A 111 13.67 41.58 -44.68
C TRP A 111 14.19 40.27 -45.30
N SER A 112 13.32 39.26 -45.37
CA SER A 112 13.21 38.16 -46.36
C SER A 112 13.19 36.74 -45.77
N ASP A 113 12.19 36.00 -46.24
CA ASP A 113 11.93 34.56 -46.28
C ASP A 113 11.90 33.77 -44.96
N ALA A 114 10.67 33.62 -44.45
CA ALA A 114 10.31 32.85 -43.27
C ALA A 114 10.49 31.34 -43.48
N PRO A 115 11.24 30.63 -42.61
CA PRO A 115 11.08 29.20 -42.47
C PRO A 115 9.90 28.91 -41.54
N ILE A 116 8.98 28.06 -41.99
CA ILE A 116 7.92 27.48 -41.15
C ILE A 116 8.62 26.55 -40.13
N ILE A 117 8.72 26.99 -38.89
CA ILE A 117 9.18 26.14 -37.78
C ILE A 117 8.00 25.27 -37.35
N HIS A 118 8.12 23.97 -37.59
CA HIS A 118 7.23 22.96 -37.01
C HIS A 118 7.43 22.95 -35.49
N ALA A 119 6.42 23.39 -34.75
CA ALA A 119 6.36 23.19 -33.31
C ALA A 119 6.37 21.68 -33.03
N ALA A 120 7.28 21.26 -32.15
CA ALA A 120 7.48 19.87 -31.78
C ALA A 120 6.16 19.19 -31.39
N ASP A 121 5.99 17.95 -31.86
CA ASP A 121 5.00 16.97 -31.43
C ASP A 121 5.08 16.76 -29.91
N GLN A 122 4.45 17.63 -29.14
CA GLN A 122 3.81 17.18 -27.90
C GLN A 122 2.41 16.72 -28.29
N PRO A 123 1.94 15.53 -27.84
CA PRO A 123 0.55 15.15 -28.04
C PRO A 123 -0.32 16.28 -27.48
N GLN A 124 -0.92 17.04 -28.39
CA GLN A 124 -1.63 18.29 -28.11
C GLN A 124 -2.71 18.09 -27.04
N ASP A 125 -3.21 16.87 -26.96
CA ASP A 125 -4.21 16.37 -26.03
C ASP A 125 -3.73 16.37 -24.56
N GLU A 126 -2.51 15.89 -24.27
CA GLU A 126 -1.97 15.86 -22.89
C GLU A 126 -1.69 17.27 -22.35
N SER A 127 -1.27 18.16 -23.24
CA SER A 127 -0.99 19.56 -22.90
C SER A 127 -2.27 20.33 -22.54
N ALA A 128 -3.37 20.08 -23.24
CA ALA A 128 -4.65 20.69 -22.92
C ALA A 128 -5.25 20.10 -21.64
N GLU A 129 -5.17 18.78 -21.47
CA GLU A 129 -5.70 18.04 -20.31
C GLU A 129 -5.06 18.50 -18.99
N CYS A 130 -3.72 18.49 -18.88
CA CYS A 130 -3.05 18.84 -17.63
C CYS A 130 -3.19 20.33 -17.26
N ARG A 131 -3.28 21.22 -18.26
CA ARG A 131 -3.57 22.64 -18.02
C ARG A 131 -5.02 22.87 -17.56
N ALA A 132 -5.97 22.11 -18.09
CA ALA A 132 -7.36 22.17 -17.67
C ALA A 132 -7.55 21.62 -16.25
N LEU A 133 -6.89 20.51 -15.92
CA LEU A 133 -6.92 19.91 -14.58
C LEU A 133 -6.22 20.77 -13.52
N TYR A 134 -5.12 21.43 -13.88
CA TYR A 134 -4.32 22.25 -12.97
C TYR A 134 -4.12 23.68 -13.52
N PRO A 135 -5.17 24.53 -13.48
CA PRO A 135 -5.07 25.91 -13.95
C PRO A 135 -4.09 26.76 -13.13
N GLY A 136 -3.82 26.37 -11.88
CA GLY A 136 -2.80 26.97 -11.03
C GLY A 136 -1.36 26.57 -11.37
N GLY A 137 -1.16 25.76 -12.41
CA GLY A 137 0.17 25.39 -12.92
C GLY A 137 0.93 24.41 -12.01
N LEU A 138 2.26 24.50 -12.04
CA LEU A 138 3.15 23.55 -11.37
C LEU A 138 2.94 23.47 -9.85
N GLU A 139 2.67 24.59 -9.16
CA GLU A 139 2.45 24.57 -7.71
C GLU A 139 1.15 23.87 -7.31
N ALA A 140 0.11 24.01 -8.13
CA ALA A 140 -1.16 23.31 -7.91
C ALA A 140 -0.97 21.79 -8.03
N VAL A 141 -0.29 21.33 -9.10
CA VAL A 141 -0.01 19.90 -9.25
C VAL A 141 0.97 19.38 -8.20
N ARG A 142 1.92 20.20 -7.71
CA ARG A 142 2.80 19.85 -6.57
C ARG A 142 2.02 19.56 -5.29
N THR A 143 1.11 20.46 -4.97
CA THR A 143 0.24 20.31 -3.80
C THR A 143 -0.61 19.05 -3.92
N ASP A 144 -1.20 18.81 -5.10
CA ASP A 144 -2.06 17.65 -5.31
C ASP A 144 -1.30 16.33 -5.40
N PHE A 145 -0.10 16.31 -5.97
CA PHE A 145 0.77 15.14 -5.95
C PHE A 145 1.14 14.72 -4.53
N GLN A 146 1.50 15.66 -3.66
CA GLN A 146 1.77 15.37 -2.24
C GLN A 146 0.51 14.86 -1.53
N ARG A 147 -0.64 15.46 -1.82
CA ARG A 147 -1.93 15.06 -1.24
C ARG A 147 -2.32 13.65 -1.67
N THR A 148 -2.31 13.35 -2.96
CA THR A 148 -2.66 12.04 -3.53
C THR A 148 -1.68 10.95 -3.09
N GLN A 149 -0.37 11.26 -3.01
CA GLN A 149 0.62 10.36 -2.42
C GLN A 149 0.27 9.99 -0.96
N SER A 150 -0.11 10.98 -0.14
CA SER A 150 -0.50 10.75 1.25
C SER A 150 -1.74 9.87 1.37
N PHE A 151 -2.75 10.06 0.51
CA PHE A 151 -3.95 9.21 0.50
C PHE A 151 -3.63 7.78 0.07
N LEU A 152 -2.90 7.60 -1.03
CA LEU A 152 -2.53 6.27 -1.51
C LEU A 152 -1.69 5.51 -0.48
N SER A 153 -0.72 6.18 0.16
CA SER A 153 0.07 5.58 1.23
C SER A 153 -0.83 5.13 2.39
N LEU A 154 -1.78 5.97 2.81
CA LEU A 154 -2.69 5.63 3.89
C LEU A 154 -3.59 4.45 3.53
N SER A 155 -4.19 4.43 2.35
CA SER A 155 -5.06 3.34 1.91
C SER A 155 -4.32 2.01 1.85
N LEU A 156 -3.08 1.99 1.34
CA LEU A 156 -2.24 0.79 1.32
C LEU A 156 -1.85 0.33 2.72
N THR A 157 -1.45 1.25 3.61
CA THR A 157 -1.14 0.91 5.00
C THR A 157 -2.38 0.43 5.76
N PHE A 158 -3.57 0.96 5.47
CA PHE A 158 -4.80 0.50 6.09
C PHE A 158 -5.19 -0.88 5.56
N TYR A 159 -4.97 -1.13 4.27
CA TYR A 159 -5.17 -2.47 3.71
C TYR A 159 -4.26 -3.49 4.39
N GLU A 160 -2.98 -3.17 4.59
CA GLU A 160 -2.06 -3.99 5.39
C GLU A 160 -2.56 -4.18 6.83
N PHE A 161 -3.05 -3.14 7.50
CA PHE A 161 -3.67 -3.26 8.83
C PHE A 161 -4.83 -4.25 8.85
N ALA A 162 -5.71 -4.21 7.84
CA ALA A 162 -6.85 -5.12 7.75
C ALA A 162 -6.40 -6.57 7.53
N LEU A 163 -5.35 -6.80 6.74
CA LEU A 163 -4.76 -8.12 6.52
C LEU A 163 -4.08 -8.66 7.78
N VAL A 164 -3.23 -7.85 8.42
CA VAL A 164 -2.55 -8.21 9.68
C VAL A 164 -3.52 -8.58 10.80
N GLY A 165 -4.73 -8.01 10.78
CA GLY A 165 -5.79 -8.37 11.73
C GLY A 165 -6.37 -9.78 11.56
N ASP A 166 -6.16 -10.43 10.42
CA ASP A 166 -6.47 -11.84 10.16
C ASP A 166 -5.25 -12.68 10.56
N GLY A 167 -5.07 -12.87 11.86
CA GLY A 167 -3.80 -13.30 12.45
C GLY A 167 -3.41 -14.74 12.12
N ASP A 168 -4.36 -15.56 11.67
CA ASP A 168 -4.13 -16.94 11.21
C ASP A 168 -4.25 -17.11 9.68
N ASP A 169 -4.28 -16.00 8.92
CA ASP A 169 -4.35 -15.93 7.45
C ASP A 169 -5.54 -16.72 6.84
N ASN A 170 -6.64 -16.92 7.57
CA ASN A 170 -7.76 -17.75 7.12
C ASN A 170 -8.82 -16.99 6.30
N SER A 171 -8.60 -15.68 6.08
CA SER A 171 -9.49 -14.72 5.41
C SER A 171 -10.83 -14.50 6.11
N LEU A 172 -10.89 -14.66 7.43
CA LEU A 172 -12.07 -14.44 8.26
C LEU A 172 -11.64 -13.91 9.63
N TYR A 173 -12.24 -12.81 10.08
CA TYR A 173 -12.04 -12.39 11.47
C TYR A 173 -12.80 -13.31 12.43
N SER A 174 -12.07 -13.98 13.32
CA SER A 174 -12.65 -14.53 14.53
C SER A 174 -13.19 -13.43 15.44
N THR A 175 -14.03 -13.78 16.42
CA THR A 175 -14.54 -12.80 17.40
C THR A 175 -13.40 -12.07 18.13
N ARG A 176 -12.30 -12.77 18.41
CA ARG A 176 -11.14 -12.20 19.09
C ARG A 176 -10.41 -11.19 18.20
N GLU A 177 -10.12 -11.55 16.96
CA GLU A 177 -9.44 -10.68 15.99
C GLU A 177 -10.25 -9.41 15.71
N LEU A 178 -11.56 -9.57 15.56
CA LEU A 178 -12.45 -8.44 15.36
C LEU A 178 -12.44 -7.49 16.57
N GLN A 179 -12.43 -8.02 17.79
CA GLN A 179 -12.31 -7.22 19.00
C GLN A 179 -10.96 -6.49 19.07
N ASP A 180 -9.86 -7.18 18.76
CA ASP A 180 -8.52 -6.62 18.74
C ASP A 180 -8.41 -5.48 17.70
N LEU A 181 -8.97 -5.66 16.50
CA LEU A 181 -9.06 -4.63 15.46
C LEU A 181 -9.83 -3.38 15.91
N LEU A 182 -10.99 -3.57 16.53
CA LEU A 182 -11.79 -2.46 17.05
C LEU A 182 -11.00 -1.66 18.11
N LEU A 183 -10.36 -2.36 19.06
CA LEU A 183 -9.52 -1.72 20.10
C LEU A 183 -8.29 -1.02 19.51
N ALA A 184 -7.67 -1.64 18.51
CA ALA A 184 -6.53 -1.07 17.80
C ALA A 184 -6.91 0.29 17.19
N LEU A 185 -8.07 0.36 16.53
CA LEU A 185 -8.62 1.58 15.95
C LEU A 185 -9.26 2.55 16.95
N SER A 186 -9.22 2.23 18.24
CA SER A 186 -9.83 2.98 19.35
C SER A 186 -11.35 3.11 19.22
N LEU A 187 -11.99 2.07 18.70
CA LEU A 187 -13.43 1.91 18.64
C LEU A 187 -13.92 1.13 19.88
N SER A 188 -15.16 1.40 20.29
CA SER A 188 -15.79 0.68 21.40
C SER A 188 -16.08 -0.76 21.00
N VAL A 189 -15.76 -1.70 21.89
CA VAL A 189 -16.10 -3.11 21.74
C VAL A 189 -17.39 -3.38 22.49
N GLU A 190 -18.43 -3.77 21.75
CA GLU A 190 -19.67 -4.24 22.35
C GLU A 190 -19.94 -5.66 21.82
N PRO A 191 -19.74 -6.71 22.65
CA PRO A 191 -19.76 -8.11 22.21
C PRO A 191 -21.10 -8.58 21.64
N SER A 192 -22.18 -7.84 21.89
CA SER A 192 -23.53 -8.13 21.40
C SER A 192 -23.84 -7.52 20.03
N LEU A 193 -22.92 -6.74 19.45
CA LEU A 193 -23.14 -6.16 18.12
C LEU A 193 -23.06 -7.24 17.05
N ASP A 194 -23.88 -7.08 16.02
CA ASP A 194 -23.87 -7.95 14.86
C ASP A 194 -22.69 -7.64 13.91
N SER A 195 -22.38 -8.59 13.03
CA SER A 195 -21.30 -8.46 12.04
C SER A 195 -21.47 -7.25 11.12
N GLU A 196 -22.72 -6.87 10.81
CA GLU A 196 -22.97 -5.71 9.96
C GLU A 196 -22.62 -4.38 10.65
N THR A 197 -22.92 -4.26 11.95
CA THR A 197 -22.53 -3.09 12.73
C THR A 197 -21.02 -3.01 12.90
N HIS A 198 -20.34 -4.13 13.16
CA HIS A 198 -18.88 -4.15 13.20
C HIS A 198 -18.26 -3.72 11.86
N LEU A 199 -18.76 -4.24 10.74
CA LEU A 199 -18.31 -3.81 9.41
C LEU A 199 -18.48 -2.31 9.23
N ARG A 200 -19.64 -1.75 9.60
CA ARG A 200 -19.92 -0.31 9.46
C ARG A 200 -18.97 0.55 10.30
N LEU A 201 -18.65 0.12 11.52
CA LEU A 201 -17.69 0.81 12.39
C LEU A 201 -16.29 0.80 11.75
N LEU A 202 -15.84 -0.34 11.24
CA LEU A 202 -14.54 -0.47 10.58
C LEU A 202 -14.47 0.41 9.31
N THR A 203 -15.46 0.33 8.41
CA THR A 203 -15.47 1.13 7.19
C THR A 203 -15.57 2.62 7.48
N SER A 204 -16.42 3.03 8.45
CA SER A 204 -16.53 4.44 8.84
C SER A 204 -15.24 4.96 9.46
N ARG A 205 -14.53 4.14 10.22
CA ARG A 205 -13.24 4.52 10.81
C ARG A 205 -12.15 4.64 9.75
N PHE A 206 -12.14 3.76 8.76
CA PHE A 206 -11.31 3.89 7.56
C PHE A 206 -11.60 5.22 6.86
N ASP A 207 -12.86 5.49 6.50
CA ASP A 207 -13.26 6.71 5.76
C ASP A 207 -12.86 7.98 6.52
N MET A 208 -13.08 8.01 7.85
CA MET A 208 -12.68 9.13 8.70
C MET A 208 -11.16 9.35 8.71
N LEU A 209 -10.38 8.28 8.88
CA LEU A 209 -8.91 8.39 8.88
C LEU A 209 -8.40 8.76 7.49
N HIS A 210 -9.05 8.28 6.43
CA HIS A 210 -8.77 8.65 5.05
C HIS A 210 -8.96 10.15 4.85
N GLU A 211 -10.16 10.67 5.09
CA GLU A 211 -10.48 12.09 4.94
C GLU A 211 -9.53 12.99 5.74
N ALA A 212 -9.19 12.59 6.97
CA ALA A 212 -8.29 13.34 7.84
C ALA A 212 -6.80 13.18 7.50
N ARG A 213 -6.41 12.28 6.58
CA ARG A 213 -5.02 11.85 6.33
C ARG A 213 -4.34 11.35 7.62
N GLY A 214 -5.09 10.62 8.44
CA GLY A 214 -4.76 10.21 9.81
C GLY A 214 -3.77 9.05 9.91
N MET A 215 -2.61 9.15 9.26
CA MET A 215 -1.58 8.10 9.27
C MET A 215 -1.08 7.80 10.68
N GLU A 216 -0.89 8.82 11.52
CA GLU A 216 -0.42 8.63 12.90
C GLU A 216 -1.35 7.73 13.73
N ALA A 217 -2.66 7.97 13.64
CA ALA A 217 -3.66 7.16 14.34
C ALA A 217 -3.71 5.72 13.82
N LEU A 218 -3.53 5.53 12.50
CA LEU A 218 -3.41 4.20 11.90
C LEU A 218 -2.17 3.47 12.40
N MET A 219 -1.00 4.13 12.42
CA MET A 219 0.24 3.53 12.91
C MET A 219 0.18 3.20 14.40
N ALA A 220 -0.51 4.01 15.21
CA ALA A 220 -0.79 3.66 16.60
C ALA A 220 -1.66 2.38 16.72
N GLY A 221 -2.63 2.20 15.82
CA GLY A 221 -3.41 0.96 15.73
C GLY A 221 -2.58 -0.24 15.31
N MET A 222 -1.74 -0.11 14.28
CA MET A 222 -0.79 -1.14 13.85
C MET A 222 0.12 -1.59 14.99
N ASN A 223 0.68 -0.64 15.75
CA ASN A 223 1.54 -0.95 16.89
C ASN A 223 0.80 -1.75 17.97
N LYS A 224 -0.48 -1.44 18.24
CA LYS A 224 -1.27 -2.24 19.20
C LYS A 224 -1.45 -3.68 18.74
N LEU A 225 -1.72 -3.93 17.46
CA LEU A 225 -1.78 -5.29 16.92
C LEU A 225 -0.42 -5.99 17.06
N TYR A 226 0.67 -5.29 16.77
CA TYR A 226 2.01 -5.84 16.94
C TYR A 226 2.35 -6.17 18.40
N ASP A 227 1.93 -5.35 19.36
CA ASP A 227 2.09 -5.64 20.78
C ASP A 227 1.27 -6.88 21.22
N GLN A 228 0.16 -7.16 20.54
CA GLN A 228 -0.67 -8.34 20.75
C GLN A 228 -0.16 -9.61 20.05
N GLY A 229 0.89 -9.50 19.22
CA GLY A 229 1.53 -10.63 18.55
C GLY A 229 1.18 -10.80 17.07
N TYR A 230 0.28 -9.99 16.51
CA TYR A 230 -0.01 -9.98 15.07
C TYR A 230 1.23 -9.53 14.28
N ARG A 231 1.47 -10.09 13.10
CA ARG A 231 2.64 -9.76 12.28
C ARG A 231 2.25 -9.84 10.82
N VAL A 232 2.91 -9.02 10.00
CA VAL A 232 2.80 -9.14 8.54
C VAL A 232 3.32 -10.51 8.10
N THR A 233 2.45 -11.27 7.46
CA THR A 233 2.74 -12.61 6.96
C THR A 233 3.20 -12.54 5.49
N PRO A 234 3.77 -13.63 4.93
CA PRO A 234 3.98 -13.73 3.50
C PRO A 234 2.68 -13.67 2.69
N ALA A 235 1.56 -14.13 3.25
CA ALA A 235 0.25 -14.05 2.61
C ALA A 235 -0.19 -12.58 2.47
N ASP A 236 -0.06 -11.79 3.54
CA ASP A 236 -0.37 -10.35 3.53
C ASP A 236 0.41 -9.62 2.45
N LYS A 237 1.72 -9.88 2.34
CA LYS A 237 2.58 -9.27 1.32
C LYS A 237 2.13 -9.64 -0.09
N ALA A 238 1.70 -10.89 -0.31
CA ALA A 238 1.19 -11.31 -1.60
C ALA A 238 -0.13 -10.59 -1.94
N HIS A 239 -1.02 -10.38 -0.96
CA HIS A 239 -2.23 -9.58 -1.14
C HIS A 239 -1.91 -8.11 -1.45
N LEU A 240 -1.05 -7.50 -0.64
CA LEU A 240 -0.63 -6.12 -0.81
C LEU A 240 0.02 -5.88 -2.18
N ASN A 241 0.91 -6.77 -2.63
CA ASN A 241 1.54 -6.66 -3.95
C ASN A 241 0.50 -6.64 -5.08
N ARG A 242 -0.51 -7.52 -5.03
CA ARG A 242 -1.60 -7.51 -6.04
C ARG A 242 -2.42 -6.23 -6.02
N VAL A 243 -2.58 -5.63 -4.84
CA VAL A 243 -3.27 -4.34 -4.66
C VAL A 243 -2.35 -3.16 -4.94
N MET A 244 -1.03 -3.34 -5.06
CA MET A 244 -0.11 -2.27 -5.44
C MET A 244 0.12 -2.18 -6.95
N GLU A 245 0.07 -3.32 -7.65
CA GLU A 245 0.12 -3.42 -9.12
C GLU A 245 -1.01 -2.65 -9.82
#